data_AF-A0A6F8XH83-F1
#
_entry.id   AF-A0A6F8XH83-F1
#
_cell.length_a   1.000
_cell.length_b   1.000
_cell.length_c   1.000
_cell.angle_alpha   90.00
_cell.angle_beta   90.00
_cell.angle_gamma   90.00
#
_symmetry.space_group_name_H-M   'P 1'
#
loop_
_entity.id
_entity.type
_entity.pdbx_description
1 polymer ?
#
loop_
_entity_poly.entity_id
_entity_poly.type
_entity_poly.pdbx_seq_one_letter_code
_entity_poly.pdbx_strand_id
1 'polypeptide(L)'
;MYHHQESFLYTHFEEICEICKQYDVAFSLGDGLRPGSVADANDEAQMAELKTLGELTHIAWKHDVQVMIEGPGHVPMHLVKENMDKQLEYCDEAPFYTLGPLVTDIAPATTTLPLALGRR
;
A
#
# COMPACT_ATOMS: atom_id res chain seq x y z
N MET A 1 -10.64 -15.11 -8.10
CA MET A 1 -11.74 -16.06 -7.78
C MET A 1 -12.44 -16.62 -9.03
N TYR A 2 -12.97 -15.83 -9.96
CA TYR A 2 -13.75 -16.37 -11.09
C TYR A 2 -12.92 -17.23 -12.07
N HIS A 3 -11.68 -16.82 -12.36
CA HIS A 3 -10.80 -17.52 -13.31
C HIS A 3 -9.81 -18.51 -12.66
N HIS A 4 -9.72 -18.54 -11.32
CA HIS A 4 -8.71 -19.34 -10.58
C HIS A 4 -7.28 -19.20 -11.13
N GLN A 5 -6.93 -17.97 -11.51
CA GLN A 5 -5.62 -17.57 -12.02
C GLN A 5 -5.09 -16.41 -11.19
N GLU A 6 -3.78 -16.19 -11.29
CA GLU A 6 -3.10 -15.04 -10.69
C GLU A 6 -3.62 -13.72 -11.29
N SER A 7 -3.41 -12.62 -10.57
CA SER A 7 -3.66 -11.28 -11.07
C SER A 7 -2.93 -11.05 -12.39
N PHE A 8 -3.68 -10.64 -13.41
CA PHE A 8 -3.10 -10.27 -14.70
C PHE A 8 -2.19 -9.04 -14.59
N LEU A 9 -2.48 -8.12 -13.64
CA LEU A 9 -1.64 -6.95 -13.38
C LEU A 9 -0.27 -7.36 -12.84
N TYR A 10 -0.24 -8.38 -11.98
CA TYR A 10 1.01 -8.96 -11.47
C TYR A 10 1.75 -9.71 -12.57
N THR A 11 1.05 -10.58 -13.30
CA THR A 11 1.65 -11.44 -14.34
C THR A 11 2.24 -10.65 -15.50
N HIS A 12 1.64 -9.52 -15.87
CA HIS A 12 2.09 -8.64 -16.96
C HIS A 12 2.79 -7.37 -16.48
N PHE A 13 3.26 -7.33 -15.22
CA PHE A 13 3.76 -6.10 -14.61
C PHE A 13 4.94 -5.47 -15.37
N GLU A 14 5.86 -6.28 -15.92
CA GLU A 14 6.97 -5.77 -16.74
C GLU A 14 6.48 -5.09 -18.04
N GLU A 15 5.46 -5.64 -18.70
CA GLU A 15 4.86 -5.02 -19.89
C GLU A 15 4.21 -3.67 -19.55
N ILE A 16 3.59 -3.57 -18.37
CA ILE A 16 3.03 -2.32 -17.88
C ILE A 16 4.16 -1.31 -17.59
N CYS A 17 5.29 -1.75 -17.02
CA CYS A 17 6.46 -0.88 -16.79
C CYS A 17 6.97 -0.25 -18.10
N GLU A 18 7.08 -1.05 -19.17
CA GLU A 18 7.49 -0.54 -20.49
C GLU A 18 6.54 0.54 -21.03
N ILE A 19 5.24 0.38 -20.81
CA ILE A 19 4.25 1.41 -21.17
C ILE A 19 4.43 2.66 -20.31
N CYS A 20 4.50 2.51 -18.98
CA CYS A 20 4.66 3.64 -18.06
C CYS A 20 5.93 4.46 -18.36
N LYS A 21 7.04 3.77 -18.68
CA LYS A 21 8.31 4.38 -19.05
C LYS A 21 8.21 5.28 -20.29
N GLN A 22 7.43 4.90 -21.29
CA GLN A 22 7.28 5.70 -22.51
C GLN A 22 6.70 7.10 -22.25
N TYR A 23 5.95 7.25 -21.16
CA TYR A 23 5.21 8.48 -20.86
C TYR A 23 5.60 9.11 -19.52
N ASP A 24 6.65 8.61 -18.86
CA ASP A 24 7.07 9.03 -17.51
C ASP A 24 5.90 9.03 -16.50
N VAL A 25 5.13 7.94 -16.51
CA VAL A 25 4.03 7.72 -15.57
C VAL A 25 4.57 6.98 -14.36
N ALA A 26 4.45 7.59 -13.17
CA ALA A 26 4.80 6.95 -11.91
C ALA A 26 3.73 5.93 -11.48
N PHE A 27 4.17 4.85 -10.83
CA PHE A 27 3.28 3.92 -10.15
C PHE A 27 2.85 4.43 -8.78
N SER A 28 1.55 4.34 -8.52
CA SER A 28 1.00 4.23 -7.16
C SER A 28 0.60 2.77 -6.96
N LEU A 29 1.44 2.00 -6.28
CA LEU A 29 1.18 0.57 -6.05
C LEU A 29 0.14 0.42 -4.95
N GLY A 30 -1.08 0.05 -5.36
CA GLY A 30 -2.28 0.11 -4.53
C GLY A 30 -2.33 -0.92 -3.40
N ASP A 31 -2.96 -0.52 -2.30
CA ASP A 31 -3.18 -1.33 -1.09
C ASP A 31 -4.55 -2.03 -1.14
N GLY A 32 -4.70 -2.96 -2.08
CA GLY A 32 -5.95 -3.69 -2.34
C GLY A 32 -6.48 -4.48 -1.15
N LEU A 33 -5.61 -4.88 -0.23
CA LEU A 33 -5.89 -5.64 1.00
C LEU A 33 -5.68 -4.80 2.27
N ARG A 34 -5.80 -3.46 2.18
CA ARG A 34 -5.73 -2.58 3.36
C ARG A 34 -6.82 -2.88 4.40
N PRO A 35 -6.57 -2.60 5.69
CA PRO A 35 -7.55 -2.78 6.76
C PRO A 35 -8.71 -1.79 6.62
N GLY A 36 -9.93 -2.35 6.59
CA GLY A 36 -11.18 -1.60 6.61
C GLY A 36 -11.75 -1.37 8.02
N SER A 37 -11.11 -1.96 9.05
CA SER A 37 -11.42 -1.77 10.46
C SER A 37 -10.15 -1.83 11.30
N VAL A 38 -10.16 -1.27 12.50
CA VAL A 38 -9.01 -1.35 13.43
C VAL A 38 -8.69 -2.78 13.86
N ALA A 39 -9.64 -3.72 13.72
CA ALA A 39 -9.46 -5.11 14.08
C ALA A 39 -8.60 -5.88 13.04
N ASP A 40 -8.63 -5.42 11.79
CA ASP A 40 -7.91 -6.05 10.67
C ASP A 40 -6.51 -5.43 10.48
N ALA A 41 -6.16 -4.42 11.28
CA ALA A 41 -4.91 -3.70 11.16
C ALA A 41 -3.68 -4.60 11.40
N ASN A 42 -2.73 -4.54 10.48
CA ASN A 42 -1.48 -5.32 10.47
C ASN A 42 -1.68 -6.84 10.37
N ASP A 43 -2.80 -7.30 9.79
CA ASP A 43 -3.03 -8.72 9.56
C ASP A 43 -2.09 -9.31 8.48
N GLU A 44 -2.17 -10.63 8.30
CA GLU A 44 -1.32 -11.36 7.36
C GLU A 44 -1.57 -10.92 5.90
N ALA A 45 -2.82 -10.66 5.53
CA ALA A 45 -3.18 -10.27 4.16
C ALA A 45 -2.57 -8.93 3.79
N GLN A 46 -2.70 -7.93 4.65
CA GLN A 46 -2.11 -6.61 4.48
C GLN A 46 -0.58 -6.69 4.38
N MET A 47 0.05 -7.45 5.28
CA MET A 47 1.52 -7.57 5.31
C MET A 47 2.07 -8.37 4.13
N ALA A 48 1.33 -9.35 3.63
CA ALA A 48 1.70 -10.12 2.44
C ALA A 48 1.62 -9.27 1.16
N GLU A 49 0.57 -8.43 1.05
CA GLU A 49 0.48 -7.48 -0.06
C GLU A 49 1.65 -6.50 -0.02
N LEU A 50 1.93 -5.87 1.13
CA LEU A 50 3.02 -4.90 1.27
C LEU A 50 4.39 -5.45 0.81
N LYS A 51 4.71 -6.71 1.16
CA LYS A 51 5.91 -7.39 0.68
C LYS A 51 5.92 -7.55 -0.84
N THR A 52 4.79 -7.98 -1.40
CA THR A 52 4.61 -8.09 -2.85
C THR A 52 4.80 -6.73 -3.53
N LEU A 53 4.30 -5.63 -2.95
CA LEU A 53 4.51 -4.29 -3.50
C LEU A 53 5.99 -3.87 -3.47
N GLY A 54 6.75 -4.31 -2.47
CA GLY A 54 8.21 -4.17 -2.45
C GLY A 54 8.90 -4.90 -3.60
N GLU A 55 8.52 -6.15 -3.87
CA GLU A 55 9.02 -6.91 -5.02
C GLU A 55 8.70 -6.22 -6.34
N LEU A 56 7.46 -5.72 -6.52
CA LEU A 56 7.04 -4.97 -7.70
C LEU A 56 7.79 -3.63 -7.83
N THR A 57 8.11 -2.97 -6.71
CA THR A 57 8.93 -1.75 -6.70
C THR A 57 10.29 -2.00 -7.32
N HIS A 58 10.97 -3.08 -6.94
CA HIS A 58 12.24 -3.45 -7.56
C HIS A 58 12.12 -3.76 -9.05
N ILE A 59 11.02 -4.37 -9.48
CA ILE A 59 10.78 -4.62 -10.91
C ILE A 59 10.62 -3.29 -11.64
N ALA A 60 9.78 -2.37 -11.15
CA ALA A 60 9.59 -1.06 -11.75
C ALA A 60 10.89 -0.23 -11.79
N TRP A 61 11.72 -0.30 -10.75
CA TRP A 61 13.03 0.38 -10.73
C TRP A 61 14.04 -0.18 -11.73
N LYS A 62 14.03 -1.49 -12.01
CA LYS A 62 14.84 -2.07 -13.11
C LYS A 62 14.45 -1.49 -14.46
N HIS A 63 13.19 -1.09 -14.60
CA HIS A 63 12.63 -0.46 -15.79
C HIS A 63 12.79 1.07 -15.80
N ASP A 64 13.38 1.67 -14.76
CA ASP A 64 13.52 3.13 -14.60
C ASP A 64 12.16 3.85 -14.49
N VAL A 65 11.18 3.22 -13.83
CA VAL A 65 9.86 3.79 -13.56
C VAL A 65 9.77 4.23 -12.11
N GLN A 66 9.28 5.45 -11.88
CA GLN A 66 9.08 6.02 -10.55
C GLN A 66 7.96 5.30 -9.79
N VAL A 67 8.10 5.11 -8.48
CA VAL A 67 7.16 4.34 -7.65
C VAL A 67 6.86 5.05 -6.33
N MET A 68 5.62 5.00 -5.90
CA MET A 68 5.18 5.16 -4.52
C MET A 68 4.29 3.97 -4.12
N ILE A 69 4.27 3.64 -2.83
CA ILE A 69 3.48 2.57 -2.24
C ILE A 69 2.25 3.17 -1.58
N GLU A 70 1.07 2.60 -1.80
CA GLU A 70 -0.11 2.97 -1.03
C GLU A 70 -0.14 2.23 0.31
N GLY A 71 -0.62 2.92 1.34
CA GLY A 71 -0.60 2.44 2.73
C GLY A 71 -1.95 2.57 3.42
N PRO A 72 -2.07 1.93 4.60
CA PRO A 72 -3.33 1.47 5.15
C PRO A 72 -4.40 2.53 5.39
N GLY A 73 -5.63 2.00 5.54
CA GLY A 73 -6.80 2.74 6.00
C GLY A 73 -6.94 2.80 7.52
N HIS A 74 -7.49 1.75 8.14
CA HIS A 74 -7.84 1.78 9.57
C HIS A 74 -6.73 1.15 10.41
N VAL A 75 -6.05 1.94 11.25
CA VAL A 75 -4.92 1.47 12.08
C VAL A 75 -4.97 2.17 13.43
N PRO A 76 -5.11 1.43 14.55
CA PRO A 76 -5.06 2.05 15.87
C PRO A 76 -3.65 2.60 16.15
N MET A 77 -3.57 3.69 16.92
CA MET A 77 -2.35 4.49 17.11
C MET A 77 -1.09 3.67 17.44
N HIS A 78 -1.21 2.63 18.27
CA HIS A 78 -0.09 1.81 18.72
C HIS A 78 0.53 0.93 17.61
N LEU A 79 -0.14 0.76 16.48
CA LEU A 79 0.31 -0.05 15.33
C LEU A 79 0.85 0.80 14.17
N VAL A 80 0.68 2.12 14.20
CA VAL A 80 1.12 3.03 13.12
C VAL A 80 2.63 2.94 12.90
N LYS A 81 3.41 2.92 13.99
CA LYS A 81 4.88 2.84 13.91
C LYS A 81 5.35 1.54 13.27
N GLU A 82 4.76 0.42 13.65
CA GLU A 82 5.08 -0.89 13.06
C GLU A 82 4.79 -0.91 11.57
N ASN A 83 3.68 -0.29 11.14
CA ASN A 83 3.33 -0.22 9.73
C ASN A 83 4.37 0.54 8.91
N MET A 84 4.82 1.70 9.42
CA MET A 84 5.89 2.48 8.78
C MET A 84 7.21 1.72 8.74
N ASP A 85 7.60 1.06 9.84
CA ASP A 85 8.85 0.29 9.91
C ASP A 85 8.88 -0.83 8.88
N LYS A 86 7.77 -1.56 8.73
CA LYS A 86 7.65 -2.61 7.73
C LYS A 86 7.65 -2.06 6.30
N GLN A 87 7.06 -0.89 6.07
CA GLN A 87 7.12 -0.30 4.73
C GLN A 87 8.54 0.12 4.35
N LEU A 88 9.28 0.74 5.27
CA LEU A 88 10.69 1.08 5.05
C LEU A 88 11.54 -0.18 4.79
N GLU A 89 11.30 -1.25 5.55
CA GLU A 89 12.00 -2.53 5.42
C GLU A 89 11.66 -3.27 4.12
N TYR A 90 10.37 -3.39 3.78
CA TYR A 90 9.92 -4.23 2.66
C TYR A 90 9.93 -3.51 1.32
N CYS A 91 9.88 -2.18 1.30
CA CYS A 91 9.76 -1.40 0.06
C CYS A 91 10.95 -0.45 -0.16
N ASP A 92 12.08 -0.68 0.51
CA ASP A 92 13.34 0.05 0.35
C ASP A 92 13.17 1.58 0.36
N GLU A 93 12.43 2.06 1.36
CA GLU A 93 12.16 3.48 1.58
C GLU A 93 11.46 4.20 0.41
N ALA A 94 10.79 3.46 -0.49
CA ALA A 94 9.94 4.06 -1.52
C ALA A 94 8.91 5.00 -0.86
N PRO A 95 8.53 6.14 -1.51
CA PRO A 95 7.54 7.06 -0.95
C PRO A 95 6.24 6.36 -0.55
N PHE A 96 5.71 6.68 0.63
CA PHE A 96 4.53 6.02 1.18
C PHE A 96 3.32 6.96 1.18
N TYR A 97 2.22 6.54 0.56
CA TYR A 97 0.99 7.29 0.38
C TYR A 97 -0.17 6.64 1.15
N THR A 98 -0.51 7.17 2.32
CA THR A 98 -1.50 6.55 3.22
C THR A 98 -2.90 7.14 3.10
N LEU A 99 -3.93 6.29 3.18
CA LEU A 99 -5.33 6.73 3.33
C LEU A 99 -5.70 6.93 4.82
N GLY A 100 -5.05 7.88 5.47
CA GLY A 100 -5.19 8.13 6.90
C GLY A 100 -3.88 7.87 7.65
N PRO A 101 -3.87 7.04 8.72
CA PRO A 101 -4.92 6.08 9.06
C PRO A 101 -6.02 6.58 10.01
N LEU A 102 -7.21 5.95 9.95
CA LEU A 102 -8.25 6.10 10.97
C LEU A 102 -7.84 5.34 12.24
N VAL A 103 -7.68 6.06 13.35
CA VAL A 103 -7.29 5.45 14.63
C VAL A 103 -8.46 4.84 15.42
N THR A 104 -9.69 5.03 14.96
CA THR A 104 -10.90 4.47 15.57
C THR A 104 -12.07 4.42 14.58
N ASP A 105 -12.93 3.40 14.72
CA ASP A 105 -14.06 3.14 13.81
C ASP A 105 -15.40 3.69 14.33
N ILE A 106 -15.43 4.20 15.56
CA ILE A 106 -16.69 4.53 16.26
C ILE A 106 -17.21 5.95 15.93
N ALA A 107 -16.58 6.66 15.00
CA ALA A 107 -16.84 8.07 14.71
C ALA A 107 -17.13 8.35 13.20
N PRO A 108 -18.14 7.70 12.59
CA PRO A 108 -18.38 7.76 11.14
C PRO A 108 -18.75 9.15 10.60
N ALA A 109 -19.29 10.05 11.43
CA ALA A 109 -19.65 11.41 11.03
C ALA A 109 -18.52 12.44 11.24
N THR A 110 -17.42 12.06 11.90
CA THR A 110 -16.32 12.95 12.27
C THR A 110 -14.95 12.33 11.98
N THR A 111 -14.87 11.49 10.94
CA THR A 111 -13.66 10.74 10.55
C THR A 111 -12.44 11.62 10.27
N THR A 112 -12.63 12.90 9.93
CA THR A 112 -11.55 13.87 9.75
C THR A 112 -10.63 13.98 10.98
N LEU A 113 -11.18 13.95 12.20
CA LEU A 113 -10.37 14.08 13.41
C LEU A 113 -9.54 12.82 13.71
N PRO A 114 -10.12 11.60 13.74
CA PRO A 114 -9.35 10.35 13.83
C PRO A 114 -8.29 10.22 12.75
N LEU A 115 -8.59 10.59 11.50
CA LEU A 115 -7.62 10.60 10.39
C LEU A 115 -6.44 11.54 10.67
N ALA A 116 -6.72 12.76 11.14
CA ALA A 116 -5.69 13.75 11.43
C ALA A 116 -4.76 13.33 12.56
N LEU A 117 -5.25 12.53 13.52
CA LEU A 117 -4.44 11.98 14.60
C LEU A 117 -3.50 10.88 14.10
N GLY A 118 -3.95 9.99 13.21
CA GLY A 118 -3.13 8.90 12.68
C GLY A 118 -2.01 9.36 11.74
N ARG A 119 -2.11 10.57 11.17
CA ARG A 119 -1.09 11.17 10.29
C ARG A 119 0.13 11.76 11.03
N ARG A 120 0.17 11.68 12.37
CA ARG A 120 1.26 12.22 13.20
C ARG A 120 2.15 11.10 13.71
#